data_AF-A0A3B6QGN4-F1
#
_entry.id   AF-A0A3B6QGN4-F1
#
_cell.length_a   1.000
_cell.length_b   1.000
_cell.length_c   1.000
_cell.angle_alpha   90.00
_cell.angle_beta   90.00
_cell.angle_gamma   90.00
#
_symmetry.space_group_name_H-M   'P 1'
#
loop_
_entity.id
_entity.type
_entity.pdbx_description
1 polymer ?
#
loop_
_entity_poly.entity_id
_entity_poly.type
_entity_poly.pdbx_seq_one_letter_code
_entity_poly.pdbx_strand_id
1 'polypeptide(L)'
;MARVAWRAVGVVLGTDLCPNNTWQFYVWCNMFLPNETRFYTVGLAAVTWAIWLARNKATFEKQLIKSPFEIVYSACSFLLYSAGLQPVEEVARLRLGAEMIRASTTKLMAMCEGARRATGDEGEVFSG
;
A
#
# COMPACT_ATOMS: atom_id res chain seq x y z
N MET A 1 -7.75 -7.50 -2.56
CA MET A 1 -7.55 -6.43 -1.57
C MET A 1 -6.27 -6.62 -0.78
N ALA A 2 -6.24 -7.50 0.22
CA ALA A 2 -5.08 -7.66 1.12
C ALA A 2 -3.76 -7.94 0.39
N ARG A 3 -3.71 -8.94 -0.50
CA ARG A 3 -2.50 -9.25 -1.28
C ARG A 3 -1.95 -8.08 -2.08
N VAL A 4 -2.81 -7.22 -2.64
CA VAL A 4 -2.34 -6.08 -3.43
C VAL A 4 -1.79 -4.98 -2.53
N ALA A 5 -2.49 -4.68 -1.43
CA ALA A 5 -2.00 -3.71 -0.44
C ALA A 5 -0.63 -4.14 0.13
N TRP A 6 -0.50 -5.41 0.51
CA TRP A 6 0.76 -5.93 1.06
C TRP A 6 1.88 -6.02 0.04
N ARG A 7 1.59 -6.36 -1.23
CA ARG A 7 2.61 -6.31 -2.29
C ARG A 7 3.06 -4.89 -2.60
N ALA A 8 2.17 -3.90 -2.57
CA ALA A 8 2.57 -2.50 -2.74
C ALA A 8 3.51 -2.05 -1.60
N VAL A 9 3.19 -2.41 -0.35
CA VAL A 9 4.10 -2.18 0.79
C VAL A 9 5.41 -2.94 0.61
N GLY A 10 5.37 -4.20 0.16
CA GLY A 10 6.56 -4.99 -0.15
C GLY A 10 7.48 -4.30 -1.15
N VAL A 11 6.95 -3.77 -2.26
CA VAL A 11 7.73 -3.03 -3.26
C VAL A 11 8.43 -1.82 -2.65
N VAL A 12 7.75 -1.07 -1.76
CA VAL A 12 8.37 0.08 -1.07
C VAL A 12 9.56 -0.36 -0.21
N LEU A 13 9.42 -1.52 0.45
CA LEU A 13 10.46 -2.11 1.28
C LEU A 13 11.52 -2.87 0.47
N GLY A 14 11.35 -3.00 -0.86
CA GLY A 14 12.28 -3.75 -1.72
C GLY A 14 12.13 -5.27 -1.65
N THR A 15 10.96 -5.78 -1.26
CA THR A 15 10.66 -7.22 -1.21
C THR A 15 9.47 -7.61 -2.11
N ASP A 16 9.58 -8.78 -2.73
CA ASP A 16 8.55 -9.42 -3.56
C ASP A 16 7.64 -10.38 -2.78
N LEU A 17 8.00 -10.65 -1.52
CA LEU A 17 7.24 -11.49 -0.62
C LEU A 17 5.89 -10.83 -0.28
N CYS A 18 4.94 -11.57 0.30
CA CYS A 18 3.68 -11.06 0.87
C CYS A 18 3.53 -11.64 2.28
N PRO A 19 3.27 -10.85 3.34
CA PRO A 19 3.09 -11.42 4.67
C PRO A 19 1.77 -12.18 4.70
N ASN A 20 1.82 -13.45 5.09
CA ASN A 20 0.64 -14.30 5.22
C ASN A 20 0.02 -14.23 6.63
N ASN A 21 0.74 -13.67 7.60
CA ASN A 21 0.28 -13.47 8.95
C ASN A 21 0.97 -12.24 9.59
N THR A 22 0.44 -11.83 10.74
CA THR A 22 0.92 -10.68 11.51
C THR A 22 2.38 -10.80 11.93
N TRP A 23 2.84 -12.02 12.26
CA TRP A 23 4.24 -12.26 12.64
C TRP A 23 5.20 -11.99 11.47
N GLN A 24 4.89 -12.47 10.27
CA GLN A 24 5.69 -12.22 9.07
C GLN A 24 5.79 -10.72 8.74
N PHE A 25 4.72 -9.96 8.99
CA PHE A 25 4.75 -8.51 8.87
C PHE A 25 5.77 -7.88 9.84
N TYR A 26 5.74 -8.24 11.12
CA TYR A 26 6.69 -7.70 12.10
C TYR A 26 8.14 -8.10 11.82
N VAL A 27 8.37 -9.29 11.27
CA VAL A 27 9.71 -9.73 10.83
C VAL A 27 10.22 -8.86 9.69
N TRP A 28 9.39 -8.58 8.68
CA TRP A 28 9.76 -7.65 7.60
C TRP A 28 10.05 -6.26 8.11
N CYS A 29 9.18 -5.72 8.97
CA CYS A 29 9.40 -4.39 9.51
C CYS A 29 10.74 -4.32 10.25
N ASN A 30 11.09 -5.32 11.06
CA ASN A 30 12.40 -5.40 11.69
C ASN A 30 13.57 -5.49 10.70
N MET A 31 13.38 -6.19 9.57
CA MET A 31 14.42 -6.35 8.55
C MET A 31 14.66 -5.07 7.74
N PHE A 32 13.60 -4.37 7.34
CA PHE A 32 13.68 -3.24 6.42
C PHE A 32 13.65 -1.86 7.10
N LEU A 33 13.12 -1.79 8.33
CA LEU A 33 12.99 -0.56 9.11
C LEU A 33 13.60 -0.71 10.51
N PRO A 34 14.86 -1.19 10.65
CA PRO A 34 15.46 -1.43 11.95
C PRO A 34 15.43 -0.16 12.81
N ASN A 35 15.00 -0.30 14.07
CA ASN A 35 14.80 0.77 15.06
C ASN A 35 13.48 1.56 14.99
N GLU A 36 12.56 1.24 14.09
CA GLU A 36 11.26 1.93 13.99
C GLU A 36 10.08 1.09 14.51
N THR A 37 10.35 0.23 15.51
CA THR A 37 9.39 -0.73 16.10
C THR A 37 8.07 -0.10 16.55
N ARG A 38 8.12 1.14 17.04
CA ARG A 38 6.95 1.94 17.43
C ARG A 38 5.97 2.22 16.27
N PHE A 39 6.45 2.26 15.03
CA PHE A 39 5.61 2.54 13.85
C PHE A 39 5.04 1.27 13.21
N TYR A 40 5.52 0.08 13.58
CA TYR A 40 5.08 -1.16 12.94
C TYR A 40 3.59 -1.41 13.20
N THR A 41 3.15 -1.23 14.43
CA THR A 41 1.74 -1.40 14.82
C THR A 41 0.86 -0.34 14.15
N VAL A 42 1.34 0.90 14.04
CA VAL A 42 0.63 1.99 13.34
C VAL A 42 0.48 1.65 11.86
N GLY A 43 1.55 1.16 11.22
CA GLY A 43 1.54 0.65 9.85
C GLY A 43 0.54 -0.48 9.63
N LEU A 44 0.58 -1.49 10.49
CA LEU A 44 -0.32 -2.63 10.45
C LEU A 44 -1.78 -2.19 10.60
N ALA A 45 -2.06 -1.32 11.58
CA ALA A 45 -3.40 -0.80 11.85
C ALA A 45 -3.92 0.00 10.65
N ALA A 46 -3.12 0.90 10.08
CA ALA A 46 -3.50 1.71 8.92
C ALA A 46 -3.86 0.85 7.70
N VAL A 47 -3.03 -0.14 7.36
CA VAL A 47 -3.29 -1.05 6.23
C VAL A 47 -4.50 -1.94 6.50
N THR A 48 -4.62 -2.49 7.70
CA THR A 48 -5.75 -3.35 8.08
C THR A 48 -7.06 -2.57 8.04
N TRP A 49 -7.07 -1.34 8.54
CA TRP A 49 -8.23 -0.46 8.53
C TRP A 49 -8.63 -0.07 7.10
N ALA A 50 -7.68 0.25 6.23
CA ALA A 50 -7.95 0.53 4.82
C ALA A 50 -8.60 -0.67 4.11
N ILE A 51 -8.12 -1.89 4.37
CA ILE A 51 -8.70 -3.12 3.82
C ILE A 51 -10.13 -3.33 4.34
N TRP A 52 -10.35 -3.14 5.64
CA TRP A 52 -11.67 -3.30 6.27
C TRP A 52 -12.67 -2.29 5.70
N LEU A 53 -12.30 -1.01 5.64
CA LEU A 53 -13.13 0.05 5.09
C LEU A 53 -13.55 -0.25 3.65
N ALA A 54 -12.60 -0.72 2.83
CA ALA A 54 -12.88 -1.02 1.44
C ALA A 54 -13.78 -2.25 1.25
N ARG A 55 -13.67 -3.26 2.13
CA ARG A 55 -14.61 -4.39 2.18
C ARG A 55 -16.01 -3.93 2.57
N ASN A 56 -16.12 -3.08 3.59
CA ASN A 56 -17.42 -2.58 4.04
C ASN A 56 -18.12 -1.74 2.98
N LYS A 57 -17.41 -0.86 2.28
CA LYS A 57 -17.97 -0.10 1.15
C LYS A 57 -18.48 -1.01 0.04
N ALA A 58 -17.74 -2.06 -0.29
CA ALA A 58 -18.19 -3.05 -1.28
C ALA A 58 -19.43 -3.82 -0.82
N THR A 59 -19.52 -4.18 0.46
CA THR A 59 -20.65 -4.96 1.00
C THR A 59 -21.90 -4.12 1.24
N PHE A 60 -21.77 -2.96 1.87
CA PHE A 60 -22.91 -2.15 2.33
C PHE A 60 -23.32 -1.08 1.34
N GLU A 61 -22.36 -0.43 0.67
CA GLU A 61 -22.62 0.67 -0.27
C GLU A 61 -22.63 0.19 -1.73
N LYS A 62 -22.34 -1.10 -1.96
CA LYS A 62 -22.15 -1.71 -3.30
C LYS A 62 -21.11 -0.98 -4.16
N GLN A 63 -20.20 -0.22 -3.51
CA GLN A 63 -19.11 0.47 -4.17
C GLN A 63 -17.90 -0.45 -4.24
N LEU A 64 -17.74 -1.12 -5.40
CA LEU A 64 -16.55 -1.90 -5.68
C LEU A 64 -15.35 -0.97 -5.88
N ILE A 65 -14.21 -1.39 -5.36
CA ILE A 65 -12.95 -0.68 -5.58
C ILE A 65 -12.61 -0.78 -7.06
N LYS A 66 -12.38 0.35 -7.72
CA LYS A 66 -12.08 0.40 -9.16
C LYS A 66 -10.63 0.06 -9.42
N SER A 67 -9.76 0.36 -8.47
CA SER A 67 -8.34 0.10 -8.56
C SER A 67 -7.77 -0.42 -7.23
N PRO A 68 -6.94 -1.47 -7.23
CA PRO A 68 -6.40 -2.01 -5.99
C PRO A 68 -5.41 -1.03 -5.32
N PHE A 69 -4.97 0.00 -6.03
CA PHE A 69 -4.16 1.10 -5.49
C PHE A 69 -4.95 2.03 -4.56
N GLU A 70 -6.28 2.09 -4.66
CA GLU A 70 -7.12 2.91 -3.76
C GLU A 70 -6.95 2.53 -2.30
N ILE A 71 -6.77 1.23 -2.01
CA ILE A 71 -6.51 0.75 -0.64
C ILE A 71 -5.19 1.32 -0.11
N VAL A 72 -4.17 1.40 -0.96
CA VAL A 72 -2.84 1.90 -0.58
C VAL A 72 -2.88 3.40 -0.33
N TYR A 73 -3.59 4.16 -1.17
CA TYR A 73 -3.82 5.59 -0.92
C TYR A 73 -4.62 5.82 0.37
N SER A 74 -5.67 5.02 0.63
CA SER A 74 -6.37 5.07 1.93
C SER A 74 -5.44 4.77 3.09
N ALA A 75 -4.59 3.74 3.00
CA ALA A 75 -3.62 3.43 4.04
C ALA A 75 -2.64 4.60 4.27
N CYS A 76 -2.16 5.25 3.20
CA CYS A 76 -1.32 6.45 3.31
C CYS A 76 -2.05 7.60 4.02
N SER A 77 -3.33 7.84 3.72
CA SER A 77 -4.13 8.85 4.41
C SER A 77 -4.27 8.54 5.90
N PHE A 78 -4.46 7.27 6.28
CA PHE A 78 -4.49 6.86 7.68
C PHE A 78 -3.13 7.04 8.36
N LEU A 79 -2.02 6.73 7.69
CA LEU A 79 -0.68 6.98 8.23
C LEU A 79 -0.41 8.47 8.47
N LEU A 80 -0.80 9.33 7.53
CA LEU A 80 -0.66 10.78 7.68
C LEU A 80 -1.53 11.33 8.81
N TYR A 81 -2.75 10.81 8.96
CA TYR A 81 -3.61 11.12 10.09
C TYR A 81 -2.98 10.66 11.42
N SER A 82 -2.48 9.42 11.48
CA SER A 82 -1.79 8.88 12.64
C SER A 82 -0.51 9.65 12.97
N ALA A 83 0.18 10.23 11.99
CA ALA A 83 1.33 11.08 12.23
C ALA A 83 0.96 12.37 12.98
N GLY A 84 -0.26 12.90 12.81
CA GLY A 84 -0.74 14.03 13.60
C GLY A 84 -0.97 13.70 15.08
N LEU A 85 -1.00 12.40 15.44
CA LEU A 85 -1.19 11.92 16.81
C LEU A 85 0.12 11.54 17.51
N GLN A 86 1.25 11.58 16.81
CA GLN A 86 2.57 11.23 17.36
C GLN A 86 3.29 12.45 17.97
N PRO A 87 4.30 12.24 18.84
CA PRO A 87 5.20 13.30 19.29
C PRO A 87 5.86 14.03 18.12
N VAL A 88 6.19 15.33 18.28
CA VAL A 88 6.68 16.21 17.20
C VAL A 88 7.90 15.62 16.48
N GLU A 89 8.79 14.97 17.23
CA GLU A 89 10.03 14.34 16.75
C GLU A 89 9.75 13.13 15.84
N GLU A 90 8.59 12.50 16.00
CA GLU A 90 8.18 11.28 15.32
C GLU A 90 7.26 11.55 14.11
N VAL A 91 6.52 12.67 14.14
CA VAL A 91 5.63 13.11 13.05
C VAL A 91 6.38 13.17 11.72
N ALA A 92 7.58 13.76 11.70
CA ALA A 92 8.36 13.93 10.48
C ALA A 92 8.73 12.58 9.84
N ARG A 93 9.12 11.59 10.65
CA ARG A 93 9.50 10.25 10.15
C ARG A 93 8.31 9.48 9.60
N LEU A 94 7.18 9.50 10.31
CA LEU A 94 5.99 8.78 9.85
C LEU A 94 5.40 9.41 8.58
N ARG A 95 5.43 10.75 8.46
CA ARG A 95 5.04 11.45 7.23
C ARG A 95 5.95 11.08 6.06
N LEU A 96 7.27 11.11 6.26
CA LEU A 96 8.23 10.71 5.24
C LEU A 96 7.95 9.29 4.73
N GLY A 97 7.74 8.34 5.64
CA GLY A 97 7.39 6.95 5.28
C GLY A 97 6.09 6.87 4.47
N ALA A 98 5.04 7.58 4.89
CA ALA A 98 3.77 7.61 4.17
C ALA A 98 3.92 8.22 2.75
N GLU A 99 4.73 9.27 2.61
CA GLU A 99 5.01 9.90 1.32
C GLU A 99 5.82 8.99 0.39
N MET A 100 6.80 8.26 0.91
CA MET A 100 7.56 7.26 0.14
C MET A 100 6.66 6.12 -0.37
N ILE A 101 5.74 5.63 0.47
CA ILE A 101 4.76 4.61 0.06
C ILE A 101 3.87 5.18 -1.05
N ARG A 102 3.36 6.40 -0.88
CA ARG A 102 2.51 7.06 -1.87
C ARG A 102 3.23 7.22 -3.20
N ALA A 103 4.44 7.75 -3.21
CA ALA A 103 5.23 7.97 -4.43
C ALA A 103 5.56 6.66 -5.17
N SER A 104 5.97 5.63 -4.44
CA SER A 104 6.25 4.31 -5.02
C SER A 104 4.99 3.68 -5.62
N THR A 105 3.85 3.85 -4.96
CA THR A 105 2.55 3.36 -5.44
C THR A 105 2.13 4.08 -6.73
N THR A 106 2.31 5.40 -6.80
CA THR A 106 2.04 6.17 -8.02
C THR A 106 2.92 5.71 -9.18
N LYS A 107 4.22 5.45 -8.93
CA LYS A 107 5.14 4.91 -9.94
C LYS A 107 4.69 3.53 -10.43
N LEU A 108 4.32 2.64 -9.52
CA LEU A 108 3.78 1.31 -9.86
C LEU A 108 2.51 1.41 -10.71
N MET A 109 1.59 2.31 -10.34
CA MET A 109 0.36 2.54 -11.11
C MET A 109 0.68 2.96 -12.55
N ALA A 110 1.59 3.93 -12.73
CA ALA A 110 2.02 4.39 -14.06
C ALA A 110 2.66 3.26 -14.88
N MET A 111 3.50 2.42 -14.26
CA MET A 111 4.10 1.26 -14.93
C MET A 111 3.05 0.22 -15.35
N CYS A 112 2.08 -0.10 -14.48
CA CYS A 112 0.99 -1.02 -14.80
C CYS A 112 0.11 -0.50 -15.95
N GLU A 113 -0.16 0.81 -15.99
CA GLU A 113 -0.89 1.41 -17.10
C GLU A 113 -0.09 1.39 -18.41
N GLY A 114 1.21 1.65 -18.35
CA GLY A 114 2.11 1.54 -19.51
C GLY A 114 2.14 0.12 -20.07
N ALA A 115 2.30 -0.88 -19.20
CA ALA A 115 2.26 -2.28 -19.59
C ALA A 115 0.92 -2.67 -20.22
N ARG A 116 -0.22 -2.23 -19.66
CA ARG A 116 -1.55 -2.50 -20.20
C ARG A 116 -1.74 -1.90 -21.60
N ARG A 117 -1.16 -0.72 -21.88
CA ARG A 117 -1.20 -0.09 -23.22
C ARG A 117 -0.34 -0.88 -24.22
N ALA A 118 0.87 -1.29 -23.82
CA ALA A 118 1.76 -2.08 -24.68
C ALA A 118 1.17 -3.45 -25.07
N THR A 119 0.55 -4.16 -24.12
CA THR A 119 -0.12 -5.44 -24.42
C THR A 119 -1.42 -5.29 -25.21
N GLY A 120 -2.03 -4.11 -25.18
CA GLY A 120 -3.21 -3.80 -26.01
C GLY A 120 -2.86 -3.57 -27.48
N ASP A 121 -1.67 -3.03 -27.74
CA ASP A 121 -1.14 -2.76 -29.09
C ASP A 121 -0.68 -4.05 -29.80
N GLU A 122 -0.16 -5.05 -29.06
CA GLU A 122 0.20 -6.36 -29.62
C GLU A 122 -1.02 -7.21 -30.04
N GLY A 123 -2.21 -6.91 -29.52
CA GLY A 123 -3.45 -7.63 -29.85
C GLY A 123 -4.09 -7.22 -31.18
N GLU A 124 -3.82 -6.02 -31.69
CA GLU A 124 -4.36 -5.55 -32.97
C GLU A 124 -3.46 -5.89 -34.19
N VAL A 125 -2.18 -6.20 -33.97
CA VAL A 125 -1.24 -6.48 -35.07
C VAL A 125 -1.43 -7.87 -35.70
N PHE A 126 -2.15 -8.80 -35.04
CA PHE A 126 -2.39 -10.17 -35.55
C PHE A 126 -3.77 -10.40 -36.20
N SER A 127 -4.53 -9.34 -36.50
CA SER A 127 -5.83 -9.45 -37.21
C SER A 127 -5.86 -8.82 -38.61
N GLY A 128 -4.68 -8.59 -39.22
CA GLY A 128 -4.54 -8.12 -40.60
C GLY A 128 -4.42 -9.23 -41.62
#